data_AF-U7QWJ5-F1
#
_entry.id   AF-U7QWJ5-F1
#
_cell.length_a   1.000
_cell.length_b   1.000
_cell.length_c   1.000
_cell.angle_alpha   90.00
_cell.angle_beta   90.00
_cell.angle_gamma   90.00
#
_symmetry.space_group_name_H-M   'P 1'
#
loop_
_entity.id
_entity.type
_entity.pdbx_description
1 polymer ?
#
loop_
_entity_poly.entity_id
_entity_poly.type
_entity_poly.pdbx_seq_one_letter_code
_entity_poly.pdbx_strand_id
1 'polypeptide(L)'
;MVGKPLNRQPRSKDEALSAVKQLTKDNANFSIGLAQINRQYFDVKDAESVFSPYTNLKMGSDILKDCYLRALKNSESEQHALRKSFSCYYSGNYTRGFQKENNGTSYVERVIAANSTTIKVPALDDAPVVEPSSRRETPVYDAWDVLQQYPKYSRSGQSDSAALAEKNEKEKTDVKS
;
A
#
# COMPACT_ATOMS: atom_id res chain seq x y z
N MET A 1 -18.38 -5.06 -8.32
CA MET A 1 -17.58 -4.84 -9.55
C MET A 1 -16.28 -4.17 -9.16
N VAL A 2 -15.16 -4.56 -9.75
CA VAL A 2 -13.87 -3.87 -9.61
C VAL A 2 -13.99 -2.49 -10.28
N GLY A 3 -13.35 -1.46 -9.73
CA GLY A 3 -13.52 -0.10 -10.24
C GLY A 3 -13.04 0.09 -11.69
N LYS A 4 -13.57 1.10 -12.38
CA LYS A 4 -13.16 1.44 -13.75
C LYS A 4 -11.67 1.82 -13.75
N PRO A 5 -10.79 1.14 -14.53
CA PRO A 5 -9.38 1.48 -14.55
C PRO A 5 -9.17 2.84 -15.21
N LEU A 6 -8.25 3.63 -14.64
CA LEU A 6 -7.79 4.88 -15.23
C LEU A 6 -6.65 4.61 -16.22
N ASN A 7 -6.58 5.38 -17.31
CA ASN A 7 -5.47 5.32 -18.27
C ASN A 7 -4.11 5.57 -17.60
N ARG A 8 -4.08 6.48 -16.61
CA ARG A 8 -2.96 6.67 -15.69
C ARG A 8 -3.48 7.04 -14.31
N GLN A 9 -2.74 6.68 -13.27
CA GLN A 9 -3.03 7.16 -11.92
C GLN A 9 -2.68 8.66 -11.78
N PRO A 10 -3.45 9.42 -10.99
CA PRO A 10 -3.12 10.80 -10.64
C PRO A 10 -1.75 10.91 -9.96
N ARG A 11 -1.01 11.98 -10.26
CA ARG A 11 0.32 12.27 -9.68
C ARG A 11 0.30 13.39 -8.63
N SER A 12 -0.82 14.08 -8.50
CA SER A 12 -1.03 15.11 -7.49
C SER A 12 -2.43 15.00 -6.88
N LYS A 13 -2.61 15.65 -5.73
CA LYS A 13 -3.90 15.72 -5.04
C LYS A 13 -4.98 16.34 -5.91
N ASP A 14 -4.67 17.41 -6.65
CA ASP A 14 -5.63 18.10 -7.53
C ASP A 14 -6.02 17.24 -8.74
N GLU A 15 -5.08 16.49 -9.32
CA GLU A 15 -5.39 15.51 -10.36
C GLU A 15 -6.32 14.41 -9.80
N ALA A 16 -6.07 13.96 -8.57
CA ALA A 16 -6.88 12.92 -7.94
C ALA A 16 -8.31 13.39 -7.65
N LEU A 17 -8.48 14.61 -7.14
CA LEU A 17 -9.79 15.23 -6.92
C LEU A 17 -10.54 15.44 -8.25
N SER A 18 -9.83 15.83 -9.31
CA SER A 18 -10.42 15.98 -10.64
C SER A 18 -10.88 14.63 -11.21
N ALA A 19 -10.07 13.58 -11.03
CA ALA A 19 -10.44 12.22 -11.42
C ALA A 19 -11.67 11.71 -10.64
N VAL A 20 -11.75 11.96 -9.34
CA VAL A 20 -12.92 11.60 -8.51
C VAL A 20 -14.19 12.29 -9.00
N LYS A 21 -14.11 13.59 -9.34
CA LYS A 21 -15.24 14.34 -9.92
C LYS A 21 -15.69 13.75 -11.24
N GLN A 22 -14.75 13.39 -12.13
CA GLN A 22 -15.05 12.77 -13.41
C GLN A 22 -15.69 11.38 -13.24
N LEU A 23 -15.07 10.50 -12.45
CA LEU A 23 -15.60 9.16 -12.17
C LEU A 23 -16.99 9.20 -11.53
N THR A 24 -17.25 10.20 -10.69
CA THR A 24 -18.58 10.44 -10.12
C THR A 24 -19.61 10.83 -11.17
N LYS A 25 -19.26 11.73 -12.10
CA LYS A 25 -20.13 12.12 -13.22
C LYS A 25 -20.44 10.93 -14.13
N ASP A 26 -19.47 10.06 -14.33
CA ASP A 26 -19.61 8.81 -15.10
C ASP A 26 -20.44 7.73 -14.36
N ASN A 27 -20.88 7.99 -13.12
CA ASN A 27 -21.50 7.00 -12.23
C ASN A 27 -20.64 5.72 -12.08
N ALA A 28 -19.32 5.87 -12.13
CA ALA A 28 -18.39 4.76 -12.05
C ALA A 28 -18.25 4.25 -10.60
N ASN A 29 -18.01 2.95 -10.45
CA ASN A 29 -17.50 2.42 -9.19
C ASN A 29 -15.98 2.64 -9.12
N PHE A 30 -15.47 3.14 -8.01
CA PHE A 30 -14.04 3.39 -7.82
C PHE A 30 -13.66 3.38 -6.33
N SER A 31 -12.36 3.29 -6.08
CA SER A 31 -11.75 3.33 -4.75
C SER A 31 -10.63 4.36 -4.71
N ILE A 32 -10.36 4.95 -3.54
CA ILE A 32 -9.32 5.99 -3.37
C ILE A 32 -8.41 5.75 -2.15
N GLY A 33 -7.19 6.29 -2.26
CA GLY A 33 -6.18 6.32 -1.19
C GLY A 33 -5.53 4.97 -0.90
N LEU A 34 -4.71 4.93 0.15
CA LEU A 34 -3.85 3.80 0.54
C LEU A 34 -4.65 2.51 0.79
N ALA A 35 -5.73 2.62 1.56
CA ALA A 35 -6.62 1.52 1.91
C ALA A 35 -7.64 1.20 0.79
N GLN A 36 -7.63 1.94 -0.32
CA GLN A 36 -8.55 1.74 -1.45
C GLN A 36 -10.03 1.78 -1.03
N ILE A 37 -10.42 2.83 -0.32
CA ILE A 37 -11.79 3.03 0.17
C ILE A 37 -12.75 3.20 -1.01
N ASN A 38 -13.77 2.35 -1.09
CA ASN A 38 -14.76 2.41 -2.17
C ASN A 38 -15.70 3.63 -2.03
N ARG A 39 -16.13 4.22 -3.15
CA ARG A 39 -17.04 5.40 -3.17
C ARG A 39 -18.33 5.22 -2.39
N GLN A 40 -18.79 3.99 -2.16
CA GLN A 40 -19.99 3.73 -1.36
C GLN A 40 -19.83 4.10 0.12
N TYR A 41 -18.60 4.28 0.61
CA TYR A 41 -18.30 4.56 2.02
C TYR A 41 -17.96 6.02 2.31
N PHE A 42 -18.02 6.93 1.33
CA PHE A 42 -17.78 8.35 1.55
C PHE A 42 -18.55 9.21 0.53
N ASP A 43 -18.81 10.47 0.91
CA ASP A 43 -19.34 11.46 -0.02
C ASP A 43 -18.19 12.06 -0.84
N VAL A 44 -18.44 12.31 -2.12
CA VAL A 44 -17.48 12.90 -3.06
C VAL A 44 -16.97 14.27 -2.59
N LYS A 45 -17.79 15.01 -1.83
CA LYS A 45 -17.37 16.28 -1.21
C LYS A 45 -16.25 16.10 -0.16
N ASP A 46 -16.17 14.92 0.46
CA ASP A 46 -15.21 14.59 1.51
C ASP A 46 -13.94 13.92 0.94
N ALA A 47 -13.88 13.68 -0.38
CA ALA A 47 -12.79 12.97 -1.04
C ALA A 47 -11.41 13.56 -0.69
N GLU A 48 -11.32 14.88 -0.52
CA GLU A 48 -10.09 15.55 -0.12
C GLU A 48 -9.57 15.06 1.24
N SER A 49 -10.46 14.94 2.23
CA SER A 49 -10.13 14.40 3.55
C SER A 49 -9.81 12.92 3.46
N VAL A 50 -10.51 12.16 2.62
CA VAL A 50 -10.26 10.72 2.42
C VAL A 50 -8.90 10.46 1.78
N PHE A 51 -8.31 11.42 1.06
CA PHE A 51 -6.92 11.32 0.59
C PHE A 51 -5.86 11.55 1.70
N SER A 52 -6.24 12.09 2.87
CA SER A 52 -5.33 12.15 4.03
C SER A 52 -4.95 10.73 4.47
N PRO A 53 -3.66 10.40 4.62
CA PRO A 53 -3.22 9.06 5.00
C PRO A 53 -3.90 8.55 6.28
N TYR A 54 -3.97 9.38 7.32
CA TYR A 54 -4.60 9.02 8.59
C TYR A 54 -6.09 8.70 8.42
N THR A 55 -6.84 9.61 7.78
CA THR A 55 -8.28 9.42 7.54
C THR A 55 -8.54 8.18 6.71
N ASN A 56 -7.76 7.98 5.65
CA ASN A 56 -7.92 6.85 4.75
C ASN A 56 -7.69 5.51 5.45
N LEU A 57 -6.61 5.40 6.22
CA LEU A 57 -6.28 4.18 6.96
C LEU A 57 -7.30 3.91 8.06
N LYS A 58 -7.73 4.96 8.79
CA LYS A 58 -8.77 4.83 9.82
C LYS A 58 -10.11 4.37 9.24
N MET A 59 -10.54 4.95 8.12
CA MET A 59 -11.75 4.48 7.42
C MET A 59 -11.60 3.04 6.96
N GLY A 60 -10.42 2.65 6.44
CA GLY A 60 -10.15 1.28 6.02
C GLY A 60 -10.25 0.30 7.19
N SER A 61 -9.64 0.62 8.34
CA SER A 61 -9.75 -0.21 9.54
C SER A 61 -11.19 -0.31 10.05
N ASP A 62 -11.93 0.80 10.04
CA ASP A 62 -13.32 0.84 10.51
C ASP A 62 -14.24 -0.03 9.63
N ILE A 63 -14.09 0.05 8.30
CA ILE A 63 -14.85 -0.79 7.35
C ILE A 63 -14.49 -2.27 7.50
N LEU A 64 -13.20 -2.60 7.61
CA LEU A 64 -12.76 -3.99 7.77
C LEU A 64 -13.28 -4.59 9.09
N LYS A 65 -13.22 -3.82 10.18
CA LYS A 65 -13.76 -4.21 11.49
C LYS A 65 -15.26 -4.44 11.42
N ASP A 66 -16.02 -3.55 10.82
CA ASP A 66 -17.47 -3.71 10.65
C ASP A 66 -17.81 -4.98 9.84
N CYS A 67 -17.15 -5.18 8.70
CA CYS A 67 -17.30 -6.39 7.89
C CYS A 67 -17.00 -7.66 8.70
N TYR A 68 -15.95 -7.65 9.53
CA TYR A 68 -15.59 -8.78 10.38
C TYR A 68 -16.64 -9.05 11.47
N LEU A 69 -17.08 -8.02 12.21
CA LEU A 69 -18.09 -8.16 13.26
C LEU A 69 -19.43 -8.69 12.71
N ARG A 70 -19.82 -8.28 11.50
CA ARG A 70 -21.02 -8.81 10.82
C ARG A 70 -20.82 -10.23 10.30
N ALA A 71 -19.64 -10.56 9.81
CA ALA A 71 -19.31 -11.91 9.35
C ALA A 71 -19.24 -12.92 10.51
N LEU A 72 -18.72 -12.49 11.67
CA LEU A 72 -18.56 -13.33 12.86
C LEU A 72 -19.88 -13.93 13.32
N LYS A 73 -20.98 -13.17 13.25
CA LYS A 73 -22.33 -13.62 13.62
C LYS A 73 -22.85 -14.79 12.76
N ASN A 74 -22.29 -14.98 11.56
CA ASN A 74 -22.80 -15.91 10.55
C ASN A 74 -21.68 -16.81 9.98
N SER A 75 -20.66 -17.11 10.78
CA SER A 75 -19.51 -17.92 10.37
C SER A 75 -19.20 -19.01 11.38
N GLU A 76 -18.75 -20.14 10.88
CA GLU A 76 -18.46 -21.34 11.69
C GLU A 76 -17.18 -21.21 12.53
N SER A 77 -16.29 -20.27 12.16
CA SER A 77 -15.05 -19.99 12.88
C SER A 77 -14.61 -18.54 12.65
N GLU A 78 -13.73 -18.04 13.53
CA GLU A 78 -13.12 -16.72 13.39
C GLU A 78 -12.30 -16.58 12.10
N GLN A 79 -11.60 -17.63 11.68
CA GLN A 79 -10.87 -17.64 10.42
C GLN A 79 -11.82 -17.56 9.21
N HIS A 80 -12.96 -18.25 9.26
CA HIS A 80 -13.97 -18.13 8.22
C HIS A 80 -14.56 -16.70 8.20
N ALA A 81 -14.83 -16.11 9.37
CA ALA A 81 -15.28 -14.73 9.48
C ALA A 81 -14.27 -13.73 8.92
N LEU A 82 -12.97 -13.93 9.17
CA LEU A 82 -11.89 -13.11 8.64
C LEU A 82 -11.79 -13.18 7.11
N ARG A 83 -11.89 -14.37 6.53
CA ARG A 83 -11.89 -14.52 5.07
C ARG A 83 -13.12 -13.87 4.42
N LYS A 84 -14.30 -14.01 5.05
CA LYS A 84 -15.52 -13.30 4.62
C LYS A 84 -15.38 -11.78 4.76
N SER A 85 -14.69 -11.28 5.78
CA SER A 85 -14.47 -9.85 5.96
C SER A 85 -13.61 -9.26 4.85
N PHE A 86 -12.59 -9.98 4.36
CA PHE A 86 -11.82 -9.57 3.17
C PHE A 86 -12.69 -9.48 1.91
N SER A 87 -13.57 -10.46 1.71
CA SER A 87 -14.54 -10.44 0.60
C SER A 87 -15.49 -9.24 0.68
N CYS A 88 -15.99 -8.97 1.90
CA CYS A 88 -16.85 -7.82 2.21
C CYS A 88 -16.14 -6.49 2.00
N TYR A 89 -14.89 -6.36 2.45
CA TYR A 89 -14.06 -5.18 2.24
C TYR A 89 -13.88 -4.88 0.75
N TYR A 90 -13.59 -5.93 -0.03
CA TYR A 90 -13.36 -5.82 -1.47
C TYR A 90 -14.62 -5.45 -2.27
N SER A 91 -15.78 -6.00 -1.91
CA SER A 91 -16.93 -6.04 -2.82
C SER A 91 -18.29 -5.82 -2.18
N GLY A 92 -18.33 -5.52 -0.88
CA GLY A 92 -19.56 -5.29 -0.11
C GLY A 92 -20.36 -6.55 0.22
N ASN A 93 -19.89 -7.75 -0.15
CA ASN A 93 -20.58 -9.01 0.11
C ASN A 93 -19.60 -10.13 0.46
N TYR A 94 -20.09 -11.25 0.98
CA TYR A 94 -19.25 -12.34 1.46
C TYR A 94 -18.75 -13.30 0.36
N THR A 95 -19.22 -13.21 -0.89
CA THR A 95 -18.96 -14.23 -1.92
C THR A 95 -17.99 -13.79 -3.01
N ARG A 96 -18.10 -12.55 -3.51
CA ARG A 96 -17.36 -12.11 -4.70
C ARG A 96 -15.84 -12.12 -4.53
N GLY A 97 -15.32 -11.89 -3.33
CA GLY A 97 -13.89 -11.96 -3.04
C GLY A 97 -13.27 -13.36 -3.16
N PHE A 98 -14.10 -14.42 -3.14
CA PHE A 98 -13.65 -15.81 -3.34
C PHE A 98 -13.69 -16.24 -4.81
N GLN A 99 -14.33 -15.46 -5.69
CA GLN A 99 -14.39 -15.76 -7.11
C GLN A 99 -13.05 -15.41 -7.78
N LYS A 100 -12.56 -16.31 -8.63
CA LYS A 100 -11.36 -16.09 -9.43
C LYS A 100 -11.58 -14.96 -10.42
N GLU A 101 -10.53 -14.18 -10.62
CA GLU A 101 -10.50 -13.08 -11.58
C GLU A 101 -9.68 -13.48 -12.82
N ASN A 102 -9.57 -12.59 -13.79
CA ASN A 102 -8.89 -12.87 -15.07
C ASN A 102 -7.42 -13.30 -14.90
N ASN A 103 -6.80 -12.99 -13.76
CA ASN A 103 -5.45 -13.39 -13.40
C ASN A 103 -5.36 -14.80 -12.77
N GLY A 104 -6.45 -15.56 -12.74
CA GLY A 104 -6.51 -16.94 -12.23
C GLY A 104 -6.59 -17.07 -10.71
N THR A 105 -6.57 -15.95 -9.96
CA THR A 105 -6.66 -15.92 -8.49
C THR A 105 -7.86 -15.09 -8.03
N SER A 106 -8.40 -15.43 -6.87
CA SER A 106 -9.40 -14.61 -6.17
C SER A 106 -8.73 -13.56 -5.29
N TYR A 107 -9.49 -12.53 -4.92
CA TYR A 107 -8.99 -11.49 -4.01
C TYR A 107 -8.57 -12.07 -2.66
N VAL A 108 -9.41 -12.94 -2.08
CA VAL A 108 -9.14 -13.55 -0.76
C VAL A 108 -7.88 -14.43 -0.82
N GLU A 109 -7.67 -15.21 -1.89
CA GLU A 109 -6.45 -15.99 -2.07
C GLU A 109 -5.20 -15.11 -2.08
N ARG A 110 -5.23 -13.96 -2.79
CA ARG A 110 -4.09 -13.04 -2.82
C ARG A 110 -3.77 -12.44 -1.46
N VAL A 111 -4.79 -12.06 -0.68
CA VAL A 111 -4.60 -11.52 0.67
C VAL A 111 -4.02 -12.58 1.61
N ILE A 112 -4.53 -13.81 1.56
CA ILE A 112 -4.00 -14.93 2.36
C ILE A 112 -2.55 -15.25 1.95
N ALA A 113 -2.25 -15.25 0.65
CA ALA A 113 -0.90 -15.50 0.15
C ALA A 113 0.08 -14.39 0.56
N ALA A 114 -0.34 -13.13 0.59
CA ALA A 114 0.51 -12.03 1.07
C ALA A 114 0.91 -12.22 2.55
N ASN A 115 0.03 -12.81 3.37
CA ASN A 115 0.28 -13.16 4.76
C ASN A 115 1.23 -14.37 4.95
N SER A 116 1.70 -15.01 3.86
CA SER A 116 2.68 -16.10 3.93
C SER A 116 4.14 -15.61 3.96
N THR A 117 4.37 -14.30 3.76
CA THR A 117 5.65 -13.69 4.11
C THR A 117 5.80 -13.73 5.62
N THR A 118 6.99 -14.11 6.12
CA THR A 118 7.30 -14.53 7.51
C THR A 118 7.13 -13.45 8.59
N ILE A 119 6.22 -12.49 8.43
CA ILE A 119 5.84 -11.56 9.47
C ILE A 119 4.78 -12.23 10.33
N LYS A 120 5.26 -12.91 11.37
CA LYS A 120 4.41 -13.42 12.46
C LYS A 120 3.95 -12.20 13.26
N VAL A 121 2.82 -11.61 12.86
CA VAL A 121 2.17 -10.56 13.64
C VAL A 121 1.73 -11.22 14.96
N PRO A 122 2.29 -10.83 16.11
CA PRO A 122 1.86 -11.38 17.38
C PRO A 122 0.37 -11.09 17.56
N ALA A 123 -0.37 -12.04 18.13
CA ALA A 123 -1.66 -11.69 18.71
C ALA A 123 -1.42 -10.54 19.71
N LEU A 124 -2.35 -9.59 19.78
CA LEU A 124 -2.34 -8.58 20.84
C LEU A 124 -2.76 -9.27 22.15
N ASP A 125 -1.83 -10.05 22.69
CA ASP A 125 -1.86 -10.52 24.06
C ASP A 125 -0.97 -9.57 24.87
N ASP A 126 -1.30 -9.29 26.12
CA ASP A 126 -0.56 -8.36 27.01
C ASP A 126 0.88 -8.86 27.39
N ALA A 127 1.47 -9.77 26.61
CA ALA A 127 2.77 -10.35 26.88
C ALA A 127 3.93 -9.42 26.40
N PRO A 128 5.03 -9.33 27.16
CA PRO A 128 6.15 -8.46 26.82
C PRO A 128 6.89 -8.94 25.56
N VAL A 129 7.14 -8.01 24.64
CA VAL A 129 7.87 -8.23 23.38
C VAL A 129 9.36 -8.42 23.66
N VAL A 130 9.92 -9.54 23.21
CA VAL A 130 11.37 -9.78 23.22
C VAL A 130 11.94 -9.37 21.85
N GLU A 131 12.78 -8.34 21.85
CA GLU A 131 13.46 -7.79 20.67
C GLU A 131 14.54 -8.76 20.12
N PRO A 132 14.51 -9.13 18.82
CA PRO A 132 15.63 -9.82 18.20
C PRO A 132 16.76 -8.85 17.79
N SER A 133 17.99 -9.26 18.10
CA SER A 133 19.24 -8.47 17.98
C SER A 133 19.71 -8.13 16.56
N SER A 134 20.52 -7.08 16.52
CA SER A 134 21.12 -6.35 15.38
C SER A 134 21.87 -7.16 14.32
N ARG A 135 21.58 -6.85 13.04
CA ARG A 135 22.52 -6.39 11.99
C ARG A 135 21.95 -6.73 10.62
N ARG A 136 21.17 -5.82 10.06
CA ARG A 136 20.89 -5.73 8.61
C ARG A 136 21.02 -4.27 8.24
N GLU A 137 21.65 -3.98 7.12
CA GLU A 137 21.69 -2.64 6.55
C GLU A 137 20.28 -2.08 6.56
N THR A 138 20.08 -0.91 7.17
CA THR A 138 18.76 -0.31 7.29
C THR A 138 18.36 0.23 5.92
N PRO A 139 17.38 -0.38 5.22
CA PRO A 139 16.83 0.21 4.02
C PRO A 139 16.23 1.58 4.35
N VAL A 140 16.38 2.53 3.42
CA VAL A 140 15.75 3.84 3.55
C VAL A 140 14.41 3.78 2.82
N TYR A 141 13.38 4.33 3.47
CA TYR A 141 12.03 4.38 2.94
C TYR A 141 11.67 5.83 2.63
N ASP A 142 10.88 6.03 1.58
CA ASP A 142 10.23 7.33 1.39
C ASP A 142 9.22 7.55 2.52
N ALA A 143 9.01 8.79 2.93
CA ALA A 143 8.09 9.13 4.02
C ALA A 143 6.63 8.68 3.76
N TRP A 144 6.27 8.36 2.51
CA TRP A 144 4.95 7.85 2.15
C TRP A 144 4.83 6.32 2.25
N ASP A 145 5.94 5.57 2.31
CA ASP A 145 5.96 4.10 2.36
C ASP A 145 5.88 3.58 3.81
N VAL A 146 4.76 3.87 4.47
CA VAL A 146 4.50 3.49 5.87
C VAL A 146 4.54 1.98 6.09
N LEU A 147 4.21 1.20 5.05
CA LEU A 147 4.20 -0.26 5.11
C LEU A 147 5.53 -0.90 4.74
N GLN A 148 6.55 -0.08 4.42
CA GLN A 148 7.90 -0.53 4.08
C GLN A 148 7.91 -1.53 2.92
N GLN A 149 7.01 -1.37 1.96
CA GLN A 149 6.82 -2.30 0.84
C GLN A 149 7.83 -2.10 -0.28
N TYR A 150 8.46 -0.93 -0.37
CA TYR A 150 9.38 -0.55 -1.43
C TYR A 150 10.70 0.00 -0.86
N PRO A 151 11.52 -0.87 -0.23
CA PRO A 151 12.80 -0.45 0.33
C PRO A 151 13.75 0.08 -0.77
N LYS A 152 14.35 1.25 -0.52
CA LYS A 152 15.43 1.78 -1.37
C LYS A 152 16.78 1.44 -0.76
N TYR A 153 17.60 0.76 -1.54
CA TYR A 153 19.00 0.50 -1.21
C TYR A 153 19.85 1.54 -1.92
N SER A 154 20.58 2.37 -1.18
CA SER A 154 21.61 3.21 -1.78
C SER A 154 22.69 2.31 -2.36
N ARG A 155 22.91 2.35 -3.68
CA ARG A 155 24.13 1.79 -4.27
C ARG A 155 25.33 2.58 -3.72
N SER A 156 26.11 1.97 -2.83
CA SER A 156 27.45 2.46 -2.55
C SER A 156 28.27 2.33 -3.84
N GLY A 157 28.59 3.46 -4.47
CA GLY A 157 29.54 3.52 -5.58
C GLY A 157 29.00 4.20 -6.84
N GLN A 158 28.76 5.51 -6.78
CA GLN A 158 29.00 6.43 -7.91
C GLN A 158 28.92 7.88 -7.42
N SER A 159 29.97 8.31 -6.72
CA SER A 159 30.24 9.73 -6.47
C SER A 159 31.75 9.92 -6.41
N ASP A 160 32.44 9.60 -7.50
CA ASP A 160 33.83 10.00 -7.74
C ASP A 160 34.08 10.02 -9.25
N SER A 161 33.45 10.96 -9.95
CA SER A 161 33.83 11.29 -11.34
C SER A 161 33.88 12.80 -11.61
N ALA A 162 33.70 13.64 -10.59
CA ALA A 162 33.93 15.09 -10.71
C ALA A 162 35.27 15.55 -10.10
N ALA A 163 35.94 14.72 -9.28
CA ALA A 163 37.17 15.11 -8.57
C ALA A 163 38.48 14.64 -9.24
N LEU A 164 38.41 13.91 -10.36
CA LEU A 164 39.58 13.38 -11.10
C LEU A 164 39.96 14.22 -12.34
N ALA A 165 39.25 15.32 -12.62
CA ALA A 165 39.57 16.22 -13.73
C ALA A 165 40.51 17.39 -13.34
N GLU A 166 40.60 17.76 -12.05
CA GLU A 166 41.40 18.93 -11.63
C GLU A 166 42.82 18.61 -11.13
N LYS A 167 43.18 17.32 -11.02
CA LYS A 167 44.53 16.91 -10.57
C LYS A 167 45.53 16.57 -11.68
N ASN A 168 45.10 16.45 -12.94
CA ASN A 168 45.98 16.04 -14.05
C ASN A 168 46.59 17.20 -14.86
N GLU A 169 46.39 18.47 -14.47
CA GLU A 169 46.94 19.63 -15.21
C GLU A 169 48.14 20.29 -14.50
N LYS A 170 48.51 19.85 -13.29
CA LYS A 170 49.66 20.40 -12.52
C LYS A 170 50.89 19.50 -12.45
N GLU A 171 50.87 18.33 -13.10
CA GLU A 171 52.00 17.38 -13.13
C GLU A 171 52.41 17.06 -14.57
N LYS A 172 52.61 18.10 -15.41
CA LYS A 172 53.23 17.97 -16.74
C LYS A 172 54.01 19.22 -17.15
N THR A 173 54.78 19.78 -16.23
CA THR A 173 55.96 20.57 -16.57
C THR A 173 57.07 20.14 -15.65
N ASP A 174 58.20 19.79 -16.26
CA ASP A 174 59.54 19.58 -15.72
C ASP A 174 60.14 18.17 -15.90
N VAL A 175 61.36 18.20 -16.44
CA VAL A 175 62.37 17.13 -16.61
C VAL A 175 62.28 16.25 -17.87
N LYS A 176 62.90 16.68 -18.98
CA LYS A 176 64.34 16.42 -19.22
C LYS A 176 64.89 17.18 -20.45
N SER A 177 66.08 17.77 -20.27
CA SER A 177 67.03 18.17 -21.32
C SER A 177 67.67 16.97 -22.01
#